data_AF-A0A1X7T2E6-F1
#
_entry.id   AF-A0A1X7T2E6-F1
#
_cell.length_a   1.000
_cell.length_b   1.000
_cell.length_c   1.000
_cell.angle_alpha   90.00
_cell.angle_beta   90.00
_cell.angle_gamma   90.00
#
_symmetry.space_group_name_H-M   'P 1'
#
loop_
_entity.id
_entity.type
_entity.pdbx_description
1 polymer ?
#
loop_
_entity_poly.entity_id
_entity_poly.type
_entity_poly.pdbx_seq_one_letter_code
_entity_poly.pdbx_strand_id
1 'polypeptide(L)'
;MGCSNGAESIVHSLKLILANQSIPSNSKGCLLLDFSNACNCINRLSMFSEVRFKIPLLSNWVECCYWAQPNLFFGDYIIPSCCGVQQGDLLGHLLFSLVLQPIVERLESEVPGLVLNSWYLDDGVLCGSSDDLLAALTIIED
;
A
#
# COMPACT_ATOMS: atom_id res chain seq x y z
N MET A 1 9.38 7.28 9.69
CA MET A 1 9.19 8.63 10.25
C MET A 1 7.87 9.15 9.69
N GLY A 2 6.87 9.39 10.54
CA GLY A 2 5.57 9.91 10.13
C GLY A 2 5.57 11.43 10.14
N CYS A 3 5.22 12.05 9.02
CA CYS A 3 4.84 13.46 9.03
C CYS A 3 3.48 13.60 9.73
N SER A 4 3.38 14.57 10.64
CA SER A 4 2.08 15.08 11.10
C SER A 4 1.29 15.51 9.84
N ASN A 5 0.05 15.03 9.70
CA ASN A 5 -0.95 15.41 8.69
C ASN A 5 -1.05 14.57 7.41
N GLY A 6 -0.47 13.36 7.34
CA GLY A 6 -0.70 12.45 6.19
C GLY A 6 -2.19 12.13 5.97
N ALA A 7 -2.85 11.57 6.99
CA ALA A 7 -4.27 11.27 6.96
C ALA A 7 -5.17 12.52 6.81
N GLU A 8 -4.79 13.64 7.44
CA GLU A 8 -5.54 14.91 7.28
C GLU A 8 -5.47 15.44 5.86
N SER A 9 -4.34 15.31 5.17
CA SER A 9 -4.18 15.73 3.77
C SER A 9 -5.09 14.95 2.84
N ILE A 10 -5.29 13.66 3.11
CA ILE A 10 -6.22 12.79 2.38
C ILE A 10 -7.67 13.24 2.62
N VAL A 11 -8.07 13.41 3.88
CA VAL A 11 -9.43 13.84 4.24
C VAL A 11 -9.72 15.25 3.69
N HIS A 12 -8.74 16.14 3.72
CA HIS A 12 -8.87 17.49 3.19
C HIS A 12 -9.01 17.47 1.65
N SER A 13 -8.21 16.66 0.95
CA SER A 13 -8.29 16.52 -0.51
C SER A 13 -9.63 15.95 -0.96
N LEU A 14 -10.15 14.95 -0.24
CA LEU A 14 -11.50 14.41 -0.44
C LEU A 14 -12.57 15.50 -0.32
N LYS A 15 -12.52 16.31 0.75
CA LYS A 15 -13.47 17.41 0.95
C LYS A 15 -13.39 18.44 -0.18
N LEU A 16 -12.20 18.78 -0.64
CA LEU A 16 -12.00 19.69 -1.77
C LEU A 16 -12.59 19.14 -3.06
N ILE A 17 -12.39 17.86 -3.36
CA ILE A 17 -12.92 17.19 -4.56
C ILE A 17 -14.45 17.16 -4.54
N LEU A 18 -15.05 16.81 -3.40
CA LEU A 18 -16.50 16.78 -3.24
C LEU A 18 -17.12 18.18 -3.37
N ALA A 19 -16.47 19.20 -2.78
CA ALA A 19 -16.92 20.59 -2.83
C ALA A 19 -16.68 21.27 -4.18
N ASN A 20 -15.77 20.74 -5.01
CA ASN A 20 -15.46 21.33 -6.30
C ASN A 20 -16.61 21.10 -7.30
N GLN A 21 -17.16 22.19 -7.82
CA GLN A 21 -18.27 22.15 -8.78
C GLN A 21 -17.81 21.89 -10.22
N SER A 22 -16.51 22.03 -10.49
CA SER A 22 -15.90 21.76 -11.80
C SER A 22 -15.75 20.27 -12.09
N ILE A 23 -15.82 19.42 -11.05
CA ILE A 23 -15.76 17.96 -11.19
C ILE A 23 -17.17 17.45 -11.44
N PRO A 24 -17.41 16.73 -12.55
CA PRO A 24 -18.75 16.28 -12.89
C PRO A 24 -19.24 15.26 -11.85
N SER A 25 -20.56 15.26 -11.60
CA SER A 25 -21.15 14.52 -10.47
C SER A 25 -20.94 13.01 -10.56
N ASN A 26 -20.77 12.48 -11.77
CA ASN A 26 -20.44 11.08 -12.04
C ASN A 26 -18.98 10.71 -11.71
N SER A 27 -18.09 11.70 -11.55
CA SER A 27 -16.66 11.52 -11.19
C SER A 27 -16.36 11.90 -9.74
N LYS A 28 -17.39 12.00 -8.89
CA LYS A 28 -17.27 12.24 -7.44
C LYS A 28 -17.31 10.95 -6.61
N GLY A 29 -17.18 9.79 -7.26
CA GLY A 29 -17.03 8.53 -6.55
C GLY A 29 -15.69 8.53 -5.82
N CYS A 30 -15.67 7.95 -4.61
CA CYS A 30 -14.42 7.71 -3.89
C CYS A 30 -14.42 6.30 -3.32
N LEU A 31 -13.27 5.64 -3.47
CA LEU A 31 -12.98 4.30 -2.98
C LEU A 31 -11.90 4.43 -1.90
N LEU A 32 -12.25 4.01 -0.68
CA LEU A 32 -11.34 3.90 0.45
C LEU A 32 -10.88 2.46 0.53
N LEU A 33 -9.57 2.25 0.48
CA LEU A 33 -8.92 0.96 0.51
C LEU A 33 -8.18 0.82 1.83
N ASP A 34 -8.46 -0.27 2.54
CA ASP A 34 -7.77 -0.68 3.75
C ASP A 34 -7.29 -2.12 3.55
N PHE A 35 -5.98 -2.31 3.45
CA PHE A 35 -5.40 -3.63 3.27
C PHE A 35 -5.42 -4.40 4.59
N SER A 36 -6.43 -5.27 4.75
CA SER A 36 -6.51 -6.20 5.88
C SER A 36 -5.24 -7.05 5.99
N ASN A 37 -4.53 -6.92 7.12
CA ASN A 37 -3.27 -7.63 7.40
C ASN A 37 -2.16 -7.37 6.36
N ALA A 38 -2.03 -6.12 5.89
CA ALA A 38 -0.97 -5.67 4.97
C ALA A 38 0.40 -6.28 5.29
N CYS A 39 0.83 -6.27 6.55
CA CYS A 39 2.10 -6.85 6.95
C CYS A 39 2.20 -8.36 6.71
N ASN A 40 1.13 -9.15 6.90
CA ASN A 40 1.15 -10.60 6.74
C ASN A 40 0.96 -11.07 5.28
N CYS A 41 0.35 -10.24 4.43
CA CYS A 41 -0.03 -10.62 3.06
C CYS A 41 1.03 -10.30 1.99
N ILE A 42 2.13 -9.63 2.36
CA ILE A 42 3.20 -9.30 1.38
C ILE A 42 3.89 -10.57 0.89
N ASN A 43 3.91 -10.75 -0.44
CA ASN A 43 4.74 -11.75 -1.08
C ASN A 43 6.23 -11.40 -0.91
N ARG A 44 6.96 -12.21 -0.14
CA ARG A 44 8.38 -11.98 0.16
C ARG A 44 9.27 -11.96 -1.08
N LEU A 45 8.93 -12.71 -2.14
CA LEU A 45 9.71 -12.71 -3.37
C LEU A 45 9.59 -11.38 -4.12
N SER A 46 8.37 -10.87 -4.26
CA SER A 46 8.12 -9.54 -4.85
C SER A 46 8.80 -8.46 -4.02
N MET A 47 8.72 -8.55 -2.69
CA MET A 47 9.41 -7.65 -1.77
C MET A 47 10.93 -7.67 -1.96
N PHE A 48 11.58 -8.85 -2.02
CA PHE A 48 13.02 -8.93 -2.25
C PHE A 48 13.41 -8.37 -3.62
N SER A 49 12.60 -8.61 -4.66
CA SER A 49 12.81 -8.06 -5.99
C SER A 49 12.79 -6.53 -5.97
N GLU A 50 11.75 -5.93 -5.38
CA GLU A 50 11.60 -4.48 -5.26
C GLU A 50 12.73 -3.85 -4.44
N VAL A 51 13.13 -4.49 -3.33
CA VAL A 51 14.23 -3.98 -2.49
C VAL A 51 15.56 -4.05 -3.23
N ARG A 52 15.86 -5.14 -3.94
CA ARG A 52 17.08 -5.26 -4.75
C ARG A 52 17.12 -4.20 -5.86
N PHE A 53 15.97 -3.88 -6.44
CA PHE A 53 15.86 -2.89 -7.50
C PHE A 53 16.00 -1.45 -6.98
N LYS A 54 15.24 -1.09 -5.93
CA LYS A 54 15.14 0.30 -5.43
C LYS A 54 16.20 0.65 -4.40
N ILE A 55 16.56 -0.28 -3.51
CA ILE A 55 17.50 -0.04 -2.40
C ILE A 55 18.45 -1.24 -2.24
N PRO A 56 19.33 -1.47 -3.23
CA PRO A 56 20.23 -2.64 -3.23
C PRO A 56 21.12 -2.73 -1.97
N LEU A 57 21.48 -1.59 -1.36
CA LEU A 57 22.25 -1.56 -0.12
C LEU A 57 21.52 -2.23 1.07
N LEU A 58 20.20 -2.18 1.09
CA LEU A 58 19.37 -2.74 2.16
C LEU A 58 19.00 -4.21 1.92
N SER A 59 19.16 -4.69 0.68
CA SER A 59 18.75 -6.04 0.25
C SER A 59 19.33 -7.15 1.12
N ASN A 60 20.64 -7.14 1.38
CA ASN A 60 21.29 -8.16 2.22
C ASN A 60 20.72 -8.22 3.64
N TRP A 61 20.38 -7.06 4.21
CA TRP A 61 19.83 -7.01 5.56
C TRP A 61 18.37 -7.45 5.60
N VAL A 62 17.57 -6.99 4.62
CA VAL A 62 16.16 -7.41 4.46
C VAL A 62 16.07 -8.91 4.21
N GLU A 63 16.90 -9.45 3.32
CA GLU A 63 16.97 -10.90 3.09
C GLU A 63 17.40 -11.61 4.38
N CYS A 64 18.44 -11.16 5.08
CA CYS A 64 18.82 -11.78 6.36
C CYS A 64 17.66 -11.80 7.38
N CYS A 65 16.88 -10.73 7.46
CA CYS A 65 15.77 -10.60 8.41
C CYS A 65 14.53 -11.42 8.03
N TYR A 66 14.21 -11.56 6.75
CA TYR A 66 12.92 -12.16 6.30
C TYR A 66 13.07 -13.43 5.45
N TRP A 67 14.29 -13.84 5.10
CA TRP A 67 14.57 -15.07 4.33
C TRP A 67 14.32 -16.32 5.17
N ALA A 68 14.79 -16.34 6.42
CA ALA A 68 14.45 -17.40 7.36
C ALA A 68 13.05 -17.14 7.93
N GLN A 69 12.22 -18.18 8.08
CA GLN A 69 10.93 -18.08 8.76
C GLN A 69 11.19 -17.80 10.26
N PRO A 70 10.94 -16.59 10.79
CA PRO A 70 11.21 -16.34 12.20
C PRO A 70 10.23 -17.16 13.05
N ASN A 71 10.74 -17.81 14.09
CA ASN A 71 9.92 -18.55 15.02
C ASN A 71 9.20 -17.57 15.96
N LEU A 72 7.87 -17.53 15.93
CA LEU A 72 7.04 -16.90 16.92
C LEU A 72 6.96 -17.81 18.15
N PHE A 73 7.43 -17.31 19.28
CA PHE A 73 7.34 -18.01 20.55
C PHE A 73 6.07 -17.56 21.29
N PHE A 74 5.14 -18.48 21.51
CA PHE A 74 3.92 -18.24 22.28
C PHE A 74 3.82 -19.25 23.43
N GLY A 75 4.30 -18.86 24.61
CA GLY A 75 4.47 -19.81 25.73
C GLY A 75 5.43 -20.93 25.33
N ASP A 76 4.98 -22.18 25.44
CA ASP A 76 5.75 -23.37 25.04
C ASP A 76 5.64 -23.71 23.54
N TYR A 77 4.85 -22.94 22.78
CA TYR A 77 4.63 -23.20 21.36
C TYR A 77 5.58 -22.38 20.49
N ILE A 78 6.16 -23.06 19.49
CA ILE A 78 6.93 -22.44 18.41
C ILE A 78 6.08 -22.46 17.15
N ILE A 79 5.69 -21.28 16.66
CA ILE A 79 4.92 -21.10 15.44
C ILE A 79 5.85 -20.50 14.38
N PRO A 80 6.15 -21.19 13.27
CA PRO A 80 6.95 -20.59 12.21
C PRO A 80 6.18 -19.43 11.56
N SER A 81 6.77 -18.24 11.52
CA SER A 81 6.22 -17.07 10.81
C SER A 81 6.50 -17.19 9.31
N CYS A 82 5.58 -17.86 8.63
CA CYS A 82 5.71 -18.22 7.22
C CYS A 82 5.36 -17.09 6.24
N CYS A 83 4.69 -16.02 6.70
CA CYS A 83 4.20 -14.94 5.84
C CYS A 83 4.40 -13.57 6.47
N GLY A 84 4.78 -12.59 5.64
CA GLY A 84 4.81 -11.19 6.01
C GLY A 84 5.89 -10.72 6.99
N VAL A 85 5.63 -9.54 7.57
CA VAL A 85 6.47 -8.75 8.47
C VAL A 85 5.83 -8.67 9.86
N GLN A 86 6.65 -8.70 10.91
CA GLN A 86 6.15 -8.71 12.28
C GLN A 86 5.55 -7.33 12.65
N GLN A 87 4.36 -7.31 13.25
CA GLN A 87 3.77 -6.07 13.77
C GLN A 87 4.72 -5.41 14.80
N GLY A 88 4.96 -4.11 14.65
CA GLY A 88 5.95 -3.38 15.44
C GLY A 88 7.31 -3.23 14.75
N ASP A 89 7.49 -3.83 13.56
CA ASP A 89 8.67 -3.65 12.74
C ASP A 89 8.58 -2.35 11.92
N LEU A 90 9.55 -1.46 12.14
CA LEU A 90 9.70 -0.23 11.36
C LEU A 90 9.99 -0.53 9.88
N LEU A 91 10.63 -1.65 9.56
CA LEU A 91 10.84 -2.07 8.18
C LEU A 91 9.59 -2.59 7.52
N GLY A 92 8.66 -3.19 8.27
CA GLY A 92 7.46 -3.77 7.67
C GLY A 92 6.65 -2.76 6.88
N HIS A 93 6.47 -1.57 7.45
CA HIS A 93 5.78 -0.47 6.77
C HIS A 93 6.56 0.04 5.55
N LEU A 94 7.88 0.16 5.64
CA LEU A 94 8.72 0.59 4.52
C LEU A 94 8.68 -0.42 3.36
N LEU A 95 8.80 -1.71 3.68
CA LEU A 95 8.78 -2.80 2.71
C LEU A 95 7.41 -2.92 2.05
N PHE A 96 6.33 -2.74 2.81
CA PHE A 96 4.99 -2.65 2.26
C PHE A 96 4.87 -1.50 1.25
N SER A 97 5.30 -0.27 1.62
CA SER A 97 5.26 0.87 0.69
C SER A 97 6.08 0.63 -0.58
N LEU A 98 7.23 -0.05 -0.48
CA LEU A 98 8.05 -0.39 -1.65
C LEU A 98 7.34 -1.35 -2.61
N VAL A 99 6.59 -2.31 -2.07
CA VAL A 99 5.80 -3.29 -2.86
C VAL A 99 4.53 -2.67 -3.42
N LEU A 100 3.93 -1.72 -2.70
CA LEU A 100 2.75 -0.99 -3.17
C LEU A 100 3.08 -0.01 -4.30
N GLN A 101 4.27 0.59 -4.28
CA GLN A 101 4.64 1.64 -5.23
C GLN A 101 4.47 1.26 -6.72
N PRO A 102 4.87 0.06 -7.21
CA PRO A 102 4.60 -0.36 -8.58
C PRO A 102 3.11 -0.40 -8.92
N ILE A 103 2.25 -0.78 -7.97
CA ILE A 103 0.79 -0.78 -8.16
C ILE A 103 0.28 0.65 -8.31
N VAL A 104 0.77 1.57 -7.46
CA VAL A 104 0.41 3.00 -7.56
C VAL A 104 0.82 3.60 -8.91
N GLU A 105 2.05 3.33 -9.35
CA GLU A 105 2.57 3.78 -10.66
C GLU A 105 1.75 3.18 -11.82
N ARG A 106 1.34 1.92 -11.69
CA ARG A 106 0.49 1.24 -12.67
C ARG A 106 -0.91 1.86 -12.73
N LEU A 107 -1.50 2.21 -11.58
CA LEU A 107 -2.78 2.94 -11.51
C LEU A 107 -2.71 4.32 -12.16
N GLU A 108 -1.63 5.09 -11.94
CA GLU A 108 -1.45 6.39 -12.60
C GLU A 108 -1.33 6.26 -14.12
N SER A 109 -0.67 5.20 -14.60
CA SER A 109 -0.45 4.95 -16.03
C SER A 109 -1.68 4.39 -16.73
N GLU A 110 -2.35 3.41 -16.12
CA GLU A 110 -3.46 2.66 -16.74
C GLU A 110 -4.84 3.32 -16.49
N VAL A 111 -4.98 4.13 -15.44
CA VAL A 111 -6.25 4.80 -15.07
C VAL A 111 -6.05 6.32 -14.88
N PRO A 112 -5.67 7.07 -15.94
CA PRO A 112 -5.44 8.51 -15.84
C PRO A 112 -6.70 9.33 -15.57
N GLY A 113 -7.89 8.71 -15.63
CA GLY A 113 -9.18 9.33 -15.29
C GLY A 113 -9.40 9.51 -13.79
N LEU A 114 -8.55 8.93 -12.93
CA LEU A 114 -8.61 9.14 -11.50
C LEU A 114 -8.36 10.61 -11.15
N VAL A 115 -9.34 11.21 -10.49
CA VAL A 115 -9.30 12.57 -9.94
C VAL A 115 -8.35 12.64 -8.75
N LEU A 116 -8.25 11.54 -7.99
CA LEU A 116 -7.32 11.40 -6.87
C LEU A 116 -6.79 9.97 -6.83
N ASN A 117 -5.48 9.84 -6.70
CA ASN A 117 -4.78 8.60 -6.40
C ASN A 117 -3.80 8.89 -5.25
N SER A 118 -4.24 8.69 -4.00
CA SER A 118 -3.45 9.06 -2.82
C SER A 118 -3.33 7.89 -1.86
N TRP A 119 -2.11 7.65 -1.38
CA TRP A 119 -1.80 6.52 -0.51
C TRP A 119 -1.03 7.01 0.72
N TYR A 120 -1.41 6.51 1.89
CA TYR A 120 -0.67 6.65 3.12
C TYR A 120 -0.46 5.28 3.73
N LEU A 121 0.73 4.71 3.51
CA LEU A 121 1.02 3.33 3.88
C LEU A 121 0.01 2.36 3.23
N ASP A 122 -0.78 1.66 4.04
CA ASP A 122 -1.84 0.74 3.67
C ASP A 122 -3.20 1.41 3.41
N ASP A 123 -3.36 2.67 3.80
CA ASP A 123 -4.57 3.44 3.52
C ASP A 123 -4.52 4.04 2.10
N GLY A 124 -5.36 3.54 1.20
CA GLY A 124 -5.53 4.06 -0.15
C GLY A 124 -6.80 4.86 -0.30
N VAL A 125 -6.73 6.00 -0.99
CA VAL A 125 -7.90 6.80 -1.37
C VAL A 125 -7.83 7.12 -2.85
N LEU A 126 -8.79 6.55 -3.57
CA LEU A 126 -8.99 6.80 -4.99
C LEU A 126 -10.29 7.57 -5.17
N CYS A 127 -10.31 8.55 -6.07
CA CYS A 127 -11.56 9.21 -6.48
C CYS A 127 -11.61 9.33 -8.00
N GLY A 128 -12.80 9.18 -8.58
CA GLY A 128 -12.99 9.18 -10.02
C GLY A 128 -14.40 8.77 -10.42
N SER A 129 -14.59 8.43 -11.68
CA SER A 129 -15.84 7.83 -12.15
C SER A 129 -15.99 6.39 -11.66
N SER A 130 -17.21 5.86 -11.66
CA SER A 130 -17.44 4.45 -11.29
C SER A 130 -16.64 3.48 -12.17
N ASP A 131 -16.48 3.80 -13.46
CA ASP A 131 -15.72 2.96 -14.40
C ASP A 131 -14.21 3.00 -14.09
N ASP A 132 -13.66 4.18 -13.78
CA ASP A 132 -12.25 4.34 -13.41
C ASP A 132 -11.94 3.63 -12.08
N LEU A 133 -12.84 3.76 -11.10
CA LEU A 133 -12.68 3.11 -9.80
C LEU A 133 -12.75 1.57 -9.91
N LEU A 134 -13.60 1.05 -10.78
CA LEU A 134 -13.68 -0.39 -11.04
C LEU A 134 -12.42 -0.91 -11.75
N ALA A 135 -11.91 -0.17 -12.73
CA ALA A 135 -10.65 -0.49 -13.40
C ALA A 135 -9.47 -0.48 -12.40
N ALA A 136 -9.41 0.53 -11.53
CA ALA A 136 -8.40 0.62 -10.49
C ALA A 136 -8.47 -0.54 -9.50
N LEU A 137 -9.68 -0.92 -9.05
CA LEU A 137 -9.87 -2.06 -8.16
C LEU A 137 -9.37 -3.37 -8.80
N THR A 138 -9.62 -3.55 -10.09
CA THR A 138 -9.15 -4.75 -10.84
C THR A 138 -7.62 -4.82 -10.85
N ILE A 139 -6.91 -3.69 -11.02
CA ILE A 139 -5.44 -3.65 -11.00
C ILE A 139 -4.87 -3.97 -9.62
N ILE A 140 -5.60 -3.61 -8.55
CA ILE A 140 -5.16 -3.85 -7.16
C ILE A 140 -5.39 -5.32 -6.75
N GLU A 141 -6.40 -5.98 -7.33
CA GLU A 141 -6.73 -7.38 -7.04
C GLU A 141 -5.94 -8.41 -7.88
N ASP A 142 -5.26 -7.98 -8.95
CA ASP A 142 -4.36 -8.78 -9.81
C ASP A 142 -3.09 -9.28 -9.07
#